data_AF-A0A0G0K393-F1
#
_entry.id   AF-A0A0G0K393-F1
#
_cell.length_a   1.000
_cell.length_b   1.000
_cell.length_c   1.000
_cell.angle_alpha   90.00
_cell.angle_beta   90.00
_cell.angle_gamma   90.00
#
_symmetry.space_group_name_H-M   'P 1'
#
loop_
_entity.id
_entity.type
_entity.pdbx_description
1 polymer ?
#
loop_
_entity_poly.entity_id
_entity_poly.type
_entity_poly.pdbx_seq_one_letter_code
_entity_poly.pdbx_strand_id
1 'polypeptide(L)'
;MNIQKNKKTPRGFTLIELLVVISIIGILSSFAVVSLNSARVKARDALRKGDMAQIRTALGLYYYDNNKYPECGTWDDLRVDFGATIGDAVGDGSDCYIWLGTILTAGARPIIQQMPLDPQNNNNKAATDPVHIYRYVTDPGGTQYAMVYTLEEGGETVFRGW
;
A
#
# COMPACT_ATOMS: atom_id res chain seq x y z
N MET A 1 41.73 -51.25 -41.02
CA MET A 1 40.27 -51.02 -40.88
C MET A 1 40.05 -49.51 -40.76
N ASN A 2 39.65 -48.85 -41.86
CA ASN A 2 39.47 -47.38 -41.88
C ASN A 2 38.04 -47.01 -41.52
N ILE A 3 37.87 -46.22 -40.45
CA ILE A 3 36.57 -45.69 -40.01
C ILE A 3 36.38 -44.31 -40.65
N GLN A 4 35.50 -44.21 -41.65
CA GLN A 4 35.10 -42.95 -42.27
C GLN A 4 34.20 -42.17 -41.29
N LYS A 5 34.74 -41.12 -40.65
CA LYS A 5 33.95 -40.19 -39.81
C LYS A 5 33.18 -39.23 -40.71
N ASN A 6 31.86 -39.40 -40.76
CA ASN A 6 30.96 -38.48 -41.48
C ASN A 6 30.89 -37.12 -40.75
N LYS A 7 31.51 -36.08 -41.31
CA LYS A 7 31.45 -34.71 -40.77
C LYS A 7 30.09 -34.10 -41.08
N LYS A 8 29.21 -34.00 -40.07
CA LYS A 8 28.00 -33.18 -40.17
C LYS A 8 28.42 -31.71 -40.25
N THR A 9 28.01 -31.00 -41.30
CA THR A 9 28.21 -29.55 -41.39
C THR A 9 27.28 -28.85 -40.40
N PRO A 10 27.79 -27.92 -39.58
CA PRO A 10 26.94 -27.12 -38.71
C PRO A 10 26.05 -26.22 -39.59
N ARG A 11 24.74 -26.32 -39.40
CA ARG A 11 23.77 -25.40 -40.01
C ARG A 11 23.87 -24.06 -39.29
N GLY A 12 24.14 -22.98 -40.04
CA GLY A 12 24.14 -21.61 -39.53
C GLY A 12 22.73 -21.02 -39.49
N PHE A 13 22.50 -20.09 -38.56
CA PHE A 13 21.28 -19.29 -38.51
C PHE A 13 21.18 -18.37 -39.73
N THR A 14 19.99 -18.24 -40.31
CA THR A 14 19.73 -17.24 -41.36
C THR A 14 19.39 -15.88 -40.74
N LEU A 15 19.72 -14.79 -41.44
CA LEU A 15 19.38 -13.44 -41.00
C LEU A 15 17.86 -13.22 -40.88
N ILE A 16 17.08 -13.86 -41.74
CA ILE A 16 15.62 -13.77 -41.71
C ILE A 16 15.03 -14.51 -40.50
N GLU A 17 15.60 -15.64 -40.09
CA GLU A 17 15.19 -16.34 -38.87
C GLU A 17 15.40 -15.44 -37.64
N LEU A 18 16.53 -14.74 -37.56
CA LEU A 18 16.77 -13.83 -36.44
C LEU A 18 15.83 -12.61 -36.47
N LEU A 19 15.55 -12.07 -37.66
CA LEU A 19 14.67 -10.91 -37.84
C LEU A 19 13.24 -11.21 -37.41
N VAL A 20 12.71 -12.38 -37.76
CA VAL A 20 11.35 -12.80 -37.36
C VAL A 20 11.26 -13.04 -35.85
N VAL A 21 12.33 -13.52 -35.21
CA VAL A 21 12.33 -13.76 -33.76
C VAL A 21 12.25 -12.46 -32.97
N ILE A 22 13.08 -11.47 -33.31
CA ILE A 22 13.06 -10.18 -32.60
C ILE A 22 11.76 -9.41 -32.84
N SER A 23 11.12 -9.58 -34.02
CA SER A 23 9.84 -8.94 -34.30
C SER A 23 8.70 -9.54 -33.45
N ILE A 24 8.66 -10.86 -33.30
CA ILE A 24 7.68 -11.55 -32.44
C ILE A 24 7.93 -11.19 -30.95
N ILE A 25 9.18 -11.20 -30.49
CA ILE A 25 9.51 -10.80 -29.11
C ILE A 25 9.10 -9.35 -28.86
N GLY A 26 9.32 -8.44 -29.82
CA GLY A 26 8.89 -7.04 -29.73
C GLY A 26 7.39 -6.91 -29.50
N ILE A 27 6.58 -7.61 -30.31
CA ILE A 27 5.11 -7.60 -30.17
C ILE A 27 4.69 -8.18 -28.82
N LEU A 28 5.20 -9.35 -28.43
CA LEU A 28 4.84 -9.97 -27.15
C LEU A 28 5.26 -9.13 -25.94
N SER A 29 6.43 -8.49 -26.00
CA SER A 29 6.94 -7.65 -24.92
C SER A 29 6.05 -6.43 -24.66
N SER A 30 5.45 -5.84 -25.70
CA SER A 30 4.58 -4.68 -25.57
C SER A 30 3.32 -4.98 -24.75
N PHE A 31 2.67 -6.13 -24.99
CA PHE A 31 1.52 -6.58 -24.20
C PHE A 31 1.90 -6.94 -22.76
N ALA A 32 3.07 -7.58 -22.56
CA ALA A 32 3.52 -7.96 -21.23
C ALA A 32 3.66 -6.74 -20.30
N VAL A 33 4.23 -5.64 -20.79
CA VAL A 33 4.43 -4.41 -20.00
C VAL A 33 3.11 -3.80 -19.51
N VAL A 34 2.10 -3.70 -20.39
CA VAL A 34 0.79 -3.15 -20.01
C VAL A 34 0.12 -4.02 -18.95
N SER A 35 0.17 -5.35 -19.11
CA SER A 35 -0.42 -6.28 -18.14
C SER A 35 0.26 -6.21 -16.78
N LEU A 36 1.60 -6.03 -16.77
CA LEU A 36 2.39 -5.96 -15.55
C LEU A 36 2.07 -4.69 -14.74
N ASN A 37 1.81 -3.57 -15.40
CA ASN A 37 1.44 -2.33 -14.70
C ASN A 37 0.13 -2.49 -13.92
N SER A 38 -0.92 -3.06 -14.53
CA SER A 38 -2.18 -3.33 -13.80
C SER A 38 -1.97 -4.34 -12.67
N ALA A 39 -1.17 -5.39 -12.88
CA ALA A 39 -0.87 -6.36 -11.82
C ALA A 39 -0.15 -5.73 -10.62
N ARG A 40 0.77 -4.79 -10.86
CA ARG A 40 1.47 -4.04 -9.81
C ARG A 40 0.53 -3.15 -9.00
N VAL A 41 -0.42 -2.48 -9.66
CA VAL A 41 -1.46 -1.68 -9.00
C VAL A 41 -2.28 -2.55 -8.05
N LYS A 42 -2.81 -3.68 -8.54
CA LYS A 42 -3.58 -4.64 -7.73
C LYS A 42 -2.79 -5.19 -6.54
N ALA A 43 -1.50 -5.46 -6.73
CA ALA A 43 -0.64 -5.93 -5.66
C ALA A 43 -0.48 -4.88 -4.55
N ARG A 44 -0.30 -3.60 -4.90
CA ARG A 44 -0.24 -2.51 -3.90
C ARG A 44 -1.57 -2.33 -3.17
N ASP A 45 -2.69 -2.38 -3.89
CA ASP A 45 -4.01 -2.30 -3.27
C ASP A 45 -4.31 -3.48 -2.33
N ALA A 46 -3.82 -4.68 -2.65
CA ALA A 46 -3.89 -5.84 -1.77
C ALA A 46 -3.05 -5.65 -0.50
N LEU A 47 -1.85 -5.05 -0.62
CA LEU A 47 -1.02 -4.68 0.53
C LEU A 47 -1.75 -3.68 1.43
N ARG A 48 -2.31 -2.59 0.86
CA ARG A 48 -3.08 -1.58 1.61
C ARG A 48 -4.23 -2.19 2.43
N LYS A 49 -4.99 -3.10 1.82
CA LYS A 49 -6.07 -3.82 2.51
C LYS A 49 -5.55 -4.68 3.67
N GLY A 50 -4.41 -5.35 3.47
CA GLY A 50 -3.77 -6.16 4.51
C GLY A 50 -3.27 -5.31 5.69
N ASP A 51 -2.63 -4.18 5.39
CA ASP A 51 -2.13 -3.22 6.36
C ASP A 51 -3.26 -2.71 7.26
N MET A 52 -4.39 -2.33 6.67
CA MET A 52 -5.55 -1.83 7.41
C MET A 52 -6.22 -2.91 8.27
N ALA A 53 -6.22 -4.16 7.81
CA ALA A 53 -6.68 -5.29 8.61
C ALA A 53 -5.77 -5.56 9.82
N GLN A 54 -4.46 -5.36 9.67
CA GLN A 54 -3.50 -5.48 10.75
C GLN A 54 -3.74 -4.40 11.81
N ILE A 55 -3.88 -3.13 11.40
CA ILE A 55 -4.17 -2.02 12.34
C ILE A 55 -5.51 -2.22 13.02
N ARG A 56 -6.55 -2.66 12.31
CA ARG A 56 -7.85 -2.99 12.91
C ARG A 56 -7.72 -4.01 14.03
N THR A 57 -6.94 -5.07 13.80
CA THR A 57 -6.71 -6.10 14.83
C THR A 57 -5.97 -5.50 16.03
N ALA A 58 -4.98 -4.64 15.77
CA ALA A 58 -4.24 -3.95 16.82
C ALA A 58 -5.12 -3.01 17.66
N LEU A 59 -6.04 -2.27 17.03
CA LEU A 59 -7.01 -1.42 17.70
C LEU A 59 -7.95 -2.23 18.60
N GLY A 60 -8.39 -3.41 18.16
CA GLY A 60 -9.19 -4.32 18.98
C GLY A 60 -8.45 -4.82 20.23
N LEU A 61 -7.15 -5.14 20.09
CA LEU A 61 -6.30 -5.50 21.23
C LEU A 61 -6.08 -4.32 22.18
N TYR A 62 -5.87 -3.11 21.65
CA TYR A 62 -5.74 -1.91 22.46
C TYR A 62 -7.01 -1.63 23.27
N TYR A 63 -8.18 -1.74 22.62
CA TYR A 63 -9.48 -1.56 23.27
C TYR A 63 -9.70 -2.59 24.38
N TYR A 64 -9.30 -3.85 24.16
CA TYR A 64 -9.38 -4.89 25.19
C TYR A 64 -8.59 -4.52 26.46
N ASP A 65 -7.41 -3.92 26.29
CA ASP A 65 -6.54 -3.54 27.42
C ASP A 65 -6.96 -2.21 28.09
N ASN A 66 -7.54 -1.27 27.34
CA ASN A 66 -7.77 0.12 27.79
C ASN A 66 -9.24 0.53 27.90
N ASN A 67 -10.18 -0.34 27.49
CA ASN A 67 -11.62 -0.07 27.38
C ASN A 67 -11.99 1.13 26.49
N LYS A 68 -11.06 1.59 25.64
CA LYS A 68 -11.24 2.67 24.69
C LYS A 68 -10.21 2.57 23.57
N TYR A 69 -10.54 3.11 22.41
CA TYR A 69 -9.61 3.31 21.30
C TYR A 69 -8.69 4.51 21.58
N PRO A 70 -7.50 4.57 20.96
CA PRO A 70 -6.59 5.71 21.10
C PRO A 70 -7.26 7.01 20.65
N GLU A 71 -7.41 7.97 21.55
CA GLU A 71 -8.12 9.24 21.33
C GLU A 71 -7.33 10.21 20.44
N CYS A 72 -7.79 10.47 19.22
CA CYS A 72 -7.23 11.47 18.33
C CYS A 72 -8.30 12.08 17.40
N GLY A 73 -8.33 13.41 17.34
CA GLY A 73 -9.30 14.17 16.54
C GLY A 73 -10.70 14.21 17.13
N THR A 74 -11.58 14.96 16.49
CA THR A 74 -13.04 14.89 16.70
C THR A 74 -13.74 14.47 15.40
N TRP A 75 -14.99 14.00 15.46
CA TRP A 75 -15.73 13.61 14.24
C TRP A 75 -15.85 14.72 13.18
N ASP A 76 -15.63 15.99 13.56
CA ASP A 76 -15.67 17.12 12.61
C ASP A 76 -14.43 17.13 11.68
N ASP A 77 -13.37 16.38 12.00
CA ASP A 77 -12.17 16.16 11.17
C ASP A 77 -12.37 15.14 10.03
N LEU A 78 -13.58 14.59 9.91
CA LEU A 78 -14.00 13.71 8.81
C LEU A 78 -14.50 14.44 7.57
N ARG A 79 -14.47 15.77 7.52
CA ARG A 79 -14.52 16.49 6.24
C ARG A 79 -13.18 16.31 5.53
N VAL A 80 -13.02 15.14 4.92
CA VAL A 80 -11.94 14.81 4.00
C VAL A 80 -12.15 15.58 2.69
N ASP A 81 -12.00 16.90 2.74
CA ASP A 81 -11.59 17.62 1.53
C ASP A 81 -10.14 17.19 1.28
N PHE A 82 -9.94 16.41 0.22
CA PHE A 82 -8.65 15.90 -0.29
C PHE A 82 -7.71 17.02 -0.80
N GLY A 83 -7.67 18.14 -0.08
CA GLY A 83 -6.87 19.33 -0.32
C GLY A 83 -6.70 20.20 0.94
N ALA A 84 -7.24 19.79 2.09
CA ALA A 84 -6.91 20.44 3.36
C ALA A 84 -5.50 20.03 3.79
N THR A 85 -4.60 21.01 3.87
CA THR A 85 -3.37 20.91 4.65
C THR A 85 -3.71 20.38 6.04
N ILE A 86 -2.97 19.37 6.46
CA ILE A 86 -3.02 18.83 7.81
C ILE A 86 -2.57 19.95 8.74
N GLY A 87 -3.54 20.56 9.41
CA GLY A 87 -3.34 21.68 10.31
C GLY A 87 -4.20 21.62 11.56
N ASP A 88 -5.46 21.16 11.48
CA ASP A 88 -6.44 21.66 12.45
C ASP A 88 -7.25 20.57 13.19
N ALA A 89 -6.79 19.31 13.21
CA ALA A 89 -7.54 18.19 13.83
C ALA A 89 -7.05 17.78 15.24
N VAL A 90 -5.95 18.32 15.70
CA VAL A 90 -5.47 18.15 17.08
C VAL A 90 -4.84 19.48 17.42
N GLY A 91 -5.00 20.00 18.64
CA GLY A 91 -4.49 21.32 19.05
C GLY A 91 -2.96 21.53 18.94
N ASP A 92 -2.25 20.65 18.22
CA ASP A 92 -0.82 20.67 17.94
C ASP A 92 -0.44 20.47 16.44
N GLY A 93 -1.42 20.29 15.52
CA GLY A 93 -1.16 20.10 14.09
C GLY A 93 -0.56 18.74 13.70
N SER A 94 -0.69 17.70 14.55
CA SER A 94 -0.12 16.37 14.29
C SER A 94 -1.12 15.38 13.67
N ASP A 95 -0.62 14.55 12.75
CA ASP A 95 -1.36 13.49 12.08
C ASP A 95 -1.80 12.39 13.06
N CYS A 96 -3.12 12.18 13.19
CA CYS A 96 -3.65 11.11 14.03
C CYS A 96 -3.13 9.71 13.70
N TYR A 97 -2.74 9.46 12.45
CA TYR A 97 -2.13 8.20 12.04
C TYR A 97 -0.70 8.02 12.61
N ILE A 98 0.11 9.08 12.63
CA ILE A 98 1.46 9.04 13.21
C ILE A 98 1.38 8.89 14.73
N TRP A 99 0.48 9.65 15.36
CA TRP A 99 0.26 9.56 16.79
C TRP A 99 -0.20 8.15 17.20
N LEU A 100 -1.15 7.57 16.48
CA LEU A 100 -1.57 6.17 16.67
C LEU A 100 -0.36 5.22 16.59
N GLY A 101 0.56 5.48 15.67
CA GLY A 101 1.80 4.72 15.53
C GLY A 101 2.63 4.69 16.80
N THR A 102 2.80 5.82 17.48
CA THR A 102 3.56 5.86 18.74
C THR A 102 2.90 5.01 19.82
N ILE A 103 1.58 5.02 19.90
CA ILE A 103 0.83 4.22 20.87
C ILE A 103 0.94 2.73 20.57
N LEU A 104 0.76 2.34 19.31
CA LEU A 104 0.71 0.94 18.91
C LEU A 104 2.09 0.27 18.81
N THR A 105 3.15 1.03 18.51
CA THR A 105 4.50 0.49 18.27
C THR A 105 5.51 0.81 19.38
N ALA A 106 5.30 1.87 20.16
CA ALA A 106 6.25 2.33 21.18
C ALA A 106 5.64 2.43 22.59
N GLY A 107 4.39 2.01 22.78
CA GLY A 107 3.79 1.86 24.10
C GLY A 107 4.48 0.80 24.97
N ALA A 108 4.15 0.77 26.26
CA ALA A 108 4.71 -0.21 27.22
C ALA A 108 4.44 -1.68 26.83
N ARG A 109 3.43 -1.92 25.96
CA ARG A 109 3.14 -3.20 25.32
C ARG A 109 2.91 -2.92 23.82
N PRO A 110 3.95 -3.03 22.96
CA PRO A 110 3.78 -2.81 21.54
C PRO A 110 2.87 -3.90 20.95
N ILE A 111 1.84 -3.47 20.21
CA ILE A 111 0.83 -4.37 19.63
C ILE A 111 1.24 -4.77 18.21
N ILE A 112 1.88 -3.87 17.48
CA ILE A 112 2.46 -4.10 16.15
C ILE A 112 3.91 -3.63 16.15
N GLN A 113 4.76 -4.28 15.34
CA GLN A 113 6.20 -3.99 15.32
C GLN A 113 6.54 -2.68 14.61
N GLN A 114 5.76 -2.32 13.60
CA GLN A 114 5.90 -1.08 12.84
C GLN A 114 4.56 -0.70 12.23
N MET A 115 4.33 0.59 12.07
CA MET A 115 3.19 1.07 11.30
C MET A 115 3.41 0.77 9.81
N PRO A 116 2.40 0.26 9.11
CA PRO A 116 2.48 0.13 7.66
C PRO A 116 2.73 1.47 6.98
N LEU A 117 3.48 1.42 5.88
CA LEU A 117 3.73 2.57 5.02
C LEU A 117 3.04 2.32 3.68
N ASP A 118 2.52 3.37 3.06
CA ASP A 118 1.95 3.23 1.73
C ASP A 118 3.04 2.76 0.73
N PRO A 119 2.74 1.77 -0.15
CA PRO A 119 3.72 1.24 -1.09
C PRO A 119 4.29 2.26 -2.09
N GLN A 120 3.60 3.37 -2.33
CA GLN A 120 4.08 4.47 -3.18
C GLN A 120 4.67 5.62 -2.35
N ASN A 121 4.07 5.95 -1.21
CA ASN A 121 4.55 7.04 -0.36
C ASN A 121 5.26 6.51 0.90
N ASN A 122 6.59 6.46 0.84
CA ASN A 122 7.46 5.99 1.94
C ASN A 122 7.86 7.10 2.93
N ASN A 123 7.37 8.33 2.76
CA ASN A 123 7.60 9.38 3.74
C ASN A 123 6.49 9.33 4.80
N ASN A 124 6.91 9.26 6.07
CA ASN A 124 6.04 9.20 7.24
C ASN A 124 5.27 10.53 7.48
N LYS A 125 4.96 11.31 6.44
CA LYS A 125 4.30 12.61 6.52
C LYS A 125 3.09 12.62 5.60
N ALA A 126 1.91 12.74 6.18
CA ALA A 126 0.67 12.83 5.45
C ALA A 126 0.44 14.18 4.73
N ALA A 127 1.46 14.86 4.20
CA ALA A 127 1.30 16.28 3.83
C ALA A 127 1.70 16.71 2.42
N THR A 128 2.24 15.84 1.55
CA THR A 128 2.66 16.29 0.20
C THR A 128 2.05 15.56 -0.98
N ASP A 129 1.38 14.43 -0.78
CA ASP A 129 0.64 13.74 -1.83
C ASP A 129 -0.76 13.37 -1.32
N PRO A 130 -1.81 14.14 -1.68
CA PRO A 130 -3.13 13.96 -1.10
C PRO A 130 -3.77 12.61 -1.45
N VAL A 131 -3.25 11.86 -2.44
CA VAL A 131 -4.01 10.78 -3.07
C VAL A 131 -3.97 9.45 -2.31
N HIS A 132 -2.89 9.12 -1.59
CA HIS A 132 -2.70 7.78 -0.98
C HIS A 132 -2.21 7.84 0.48
N ILE A 133 -3.08 8.26 1.40
CA ILE A 133 -2.73 8.42 2.82
C ILE A 133 -3.60 7.50 3.68
N TYR A 134 -2.98 6.85 4.67
CA TYR A 134 -3.69 6.20 5.76
C TYR A 134 -4.06 7.25 6.83
N ARG A 135 -5.36 7.37 7.12
CA ARG A 135 -5.89 8.28 8.16
C ARG A 135 -6.61 7.49 9.23
N TYR A 136 -6.49 7.95 10.47
CA TYR A 136 -7.22 7.44 11.63
C TYR A 136 -7.88 8.63 12.33
N VAL A 137 -9.12 8.46 12.79
CA VAL A 137 -9.84 9.40 13.65
C VAL A 137 -10.70 8.62 14.63
N THR A 138 -11.02 9.21 15.77
CA THR A 138 -11.90 8.61 16.78
C THR A 138 -12.86 9.64 17.34
N ASP A 139 -13.93 9.17 17.96
CA ASP A 139 -14.84 10.01 18.72
C ASP A 139 -14.18 10.63 19.96
N PRO A 140 -14.67 11.81 20.40
CA PRO A 140 -14.41 12.31 21.75
C PRO A 140 -14.99 11.30 22.78
N GLY A 141 -14.14 10.41 23.27
CA GLY A 141 -14.54 9.30 24.15
C GLY A 141 -13.89 7.95 23.80
N GLY A 142 -13.30 7.81 22.62
CA GLY A 142 -12.61 6.58 22.21
C GLY A 142 -13.53 5.35 22.15
N THR A 143 -14.82 5.53 21.95
CA THR A 143 -15.79 4.43 21.78
C THR A 143 -15.89 3.94 20.35
N GLN A 144 -15.51 4.76 19.37
CA GLN A 144 -15.70 4.53 17.95
C GLN A 144 -14.56 5.14 17.17
N TYR A 145 -14.13 4.47 16.09
CA TYR A 145 -13.06 4.97 15.25
C TYR A 145 -13.40 4.85 13.77
N ALA A 146 -12.74 5.64 12.94
CA ALA A 146 -12.71 5.48 11.50
C ALA A 146 -11.27 5.43 10.98
N MET A 147 -11.03 4.52 10.04
CA MET A 147 -9.81 4.47 9.25
C MET A 147 -10.14 4.71 7.79
N VAL A 148 -9.33 5.53 7.13
CA VAL A 148 -9.52 5.90 5.73
C VAL A 148 -8.24 5.61 4.96
N TYR A 149 -8.40 5.02 3.78
CA TYR A 149 -7.32 4.84 2.81
C TYR A 149 -7.86 4.80 1.38
N THR A 150 -7.02 5.18 0.43
CA THR A 150 -7.38 5.26 -0.99
C THR A 150 -6.75 4.11 -1.78
N LEU A 151 -7.54 3.50 -2.67
CA LEU A 151 -7.08 2.49 -3.61
C LEU A 151 -6.77 3.11 -4.98
N GLU A 152 -5.77 2.56 -5.66
CA GLU A 152 -5.35 3.03 -6.99
C GLU A 152 -6.33 2.62 -8.10
N GLU A 153 -6.98 1.45 -8.00
CA GLU A 153 -8.02 1.04 -8.97
C GLU A 153 -9.39 1.71 -8.74
N GLY A 154 -9.51 2.55 -7.72
CA GLY A 154 -10.64 3.47 -7.53
C GLY A 154 -11.37 3.34 -6.19
N GLY A 155 -11.54 4.49 -5.54
CA GLY A 155 -12.42 4.69 -4.38
C GLY A 155 -11.67 4.94 -3.08
N GLU A 156 -12.16 5.92 -2.31
CA GLU A 156 -11.87 6.04 -0.89
C GLU A 156 -12.56 4.87 -0.16
N THR A 157 -11.81 4.19 0.69
CA THR A 157 -12.35 3.15 1.56
C THR A 157 -12.32 3.63 2.99
N VAL A 158 -13.52 3.68 3.58
CA VAL A 158 -13.72 4.09 4.97
C VAL A 158 -14.18 2.87 5.76
N PHE A 159 -13.40 2.52 6.77
CA PHE A 159 -13.74 1.49 7.75
C PHE A 159 -14.10 2.16 9.06
N ARG A 160 -15.25 1.77 9.64
CA ARG A 160 -15.70 2.27 10.95
C ARG A 160 -15.80 1.12 11.95
N GLY A 161 -15.34 1.36 13.17
CA GLY A 161 -15.47 0.46 14.31
C GLY A 161 -16.28 1.10 15.43
N TRP A 162 -16.98 0.25 16.19
CA TRP A 162 -17.81 0.59 17.35
C TRP A 162 -17.40 -0.27 18.54
#